data_AF-A0A377Z5Y2-F1
#
_entry.id   AF-A0A377Z5Y2-F1
#
_cell.length_a   1.000
_cell.length_b   1.000
_cell.length_c   1.000
_cell.angle_alpha   90.00
_cell.angle_beta   90.00
_cell.angle_gamma   90.00
#
_symmetry.space_group_name_H-M   'P 1'
#
loop_
_entity.id
_entity.type
_entity.pdbx_description
1 polymer ?
#
loop_
_entity_poly.entity_id
_entity_poly.type
_entity_poly.pdbx_seq_one_letter_code
_entity_poly.pdbx_strand_id
1 'polypeptide(L)' 'MPDLVITGEGRIDSQTIHGKVPVGVARVAKRFNVPVIGIAGSLTADVGVVHQHGLDAVFSVLYTICTP' A
#
# COMPACT_ATOMS: atom_id res chain seq x y z
N MET A 1 7.28 -8.24 -18.73
CA MET A 1 7.17 -7.27 -17.63
C MET A 1 5.72 -7.23 -17.20
N PRO A 2 5.38 -7.16 -15.90
CA PRO A 2 3.99 -7.01 -15.48
C PRO A 2 3.46 -5.62 -15.84
N ASP A 3 2.18 -5.55 -16.21
CA ASP A 3 1.49 -4.28 -16.51
C ASP A 3 1.01 -3.55 -15.23
N LEU A 4 0.85 -4.29 -14.14
CA LEU A 4 0.38 -3.80 -12.84
C LEU A 4 0.95 -4.67 -11.71
N VAL A 5 1.26 -4.06 -10.57
CA VAL A 5 1.59 -4.76 -9.33
C VAL A 5 0.54 -4.47 -8.27
N ILE A 6 0.09 -5.54 -7.60
CA ILE A 6 -0.78 -5.45 -6.43
C ILE A 6 0.00 -5.92 -5.21
N THR A 7 -0.09 -5.19 -4.11
CA THR A 7 0.53 -5.55 -2.83
C THR A 7 -0.43 -5.25 -1.68
N GLY A 8 -0.10 -5.66 -0.47
CA GLY A 8 -0.99 -5.48 0.66
C GLY A 8 -0.42 -5.96 1.98
N GLU A 9 -1.09 -5.55 3.06
CA GLU A 9 -0.87 -6.00 4.43
C GLU A 9 -2.12 -5.77 5.28
N GLY A 10 -2.14 -6.23 6.54
CA GLY A 10 -3.31 -6.08 7.41
C GLY A 10 -3.72 -4.63 7.69
N ARG A 11 -2.74 -3.73 7.86
CA ARG A 11 -2.95 -2.29 8.07
C ARG A 11 -1.88 -1.50 7.34
N ILE A 12 -2.30 -0.54 6.51
CA ILE A 12 -1.39 0.45 5.92
C ILE A 12 -1.52 1.77 6.69
N ASP A 13 -0.40 2.23 7.24
CA ASP A 13 -0.25 3.45 8.04
C ASP A 13 1.15 4.07 7.82
N SER A 14 1.51 5.14 8.53
CA SER A 14 2.85 5.71 8.44
C SER A 14 3.97 4.74 8.83
N GLN A 15 3.72 3.66 9.57
CA GLN A 15 4.78 2.67 9.83
C GLN A 15 5.06 1.80 8.61
N THR A 16 4.11 1.65 7.69
CA THR A 16 4.31 0.90 6.43
C THR A 16 5.49 1.42 5.64
N ILE A 17 5.70 2.75 5.61
CA ILE A 17 6.79 3.40 4.86
C ILE A 17 8.18 3.06 5.39
N HIS A 18 8.28 2.57 6.63
CA HIS A 18 9.53 2.25 7.31
C HIS A 18 10.09 0.85 6.97
N GLY A 19 9.79 0.35 5.77
CA GLY A 19 10.37 -0.90 5.26
C GLY A 19 9.46 -2.12 5.37
N LYS A 20 8.14 -1.94 5.50
CA LYS A 20 7.20 -3.06 5.38
C LYS A 20 7.04 -3.51 3.93
N VAL A 21 6.39 -4.66 3.77
CA VAL A 21 6.21 -5.38 2.50
C VAL A 21 5.69 -4.47 1.37
N PRO A 22 4.62 -3.67 1.54
CA PRO A 22 4.07 -2.88 0.45
C PRO A 22 5.08 -1.92 -0.20
N VAL A 23 5.92 -1.29 0.63
CA VAL A 23 6.93 -0.32 0.18
C VAL A 23 8.13 -1.01 -0.45
N GLY A 24 8.51 -2.19 0.06
CA GLY A 24 9.54 -3.01 -0.59
C GLY A 24 9.12 -3.42 -2.01
N VAL A 25 7.88 -3.89 -2.16
CA VAL A 25 7.30 -4.26 -3.46
C VAL A 25 7.22 -3.03 -4.38
N ALA A 26 6.71 -1.90 -3.88
CA ALA A 26 6.61 -0.66 -4.64
C ALA A 26 7.98 -0.20 -5.15
N ARG A 27 9.01 -0.23 -4.29
CA ARG A 27 10.38 0.16 -4.67
C ARG A 27 10.93 -0.70 -5.81
N VAL A 28 10.63 -1.99 -5.84
CA VAL A 28 11.07 -2.89 -6.92
C VAL A 28 10.29 -2.58 -8.20
N ALA A 29 8.97 -2.46 -8.13
CA ALA A 29 8.11 -2.18 -9.29
C ALA A 29 8.43 -0.83 -9.96
N LYS A 30 8.75 0.19 -9.16
CA LYS A 30 9.12 1.53 -9.66
C LYS A 30 10.43 1.57 -10.43
N ARG A 31 11.35 0.60 -10.25
CA ARG A 31 12.53 0.46 -11.12
C ARG A 31 12.17 0.12 -12.57
N PHE A 32 10.96 -0.37 -12.77
CA PHE A 32 10.42 -0.82 -14.05
C PHE A 32 9.28 0.07 -14.56
N ASN A 33 9.01 1.21 -13.88
CA ASN A 33 7.89 2.11 -14.19
C ASN A 33 6.51 1.42 -14.21
N VAL A 34 6.33 0.37 -13.42
CA VAL A 34 5.06 -0.35 -13.32
C VAL A 34 4.19 0.29 -12.23
N PRO A 35 2.89 0.52 -12.48
CA PRO A 35 1.96 1.02 -11.45
C PRO A 35 1.78 0.00 -10.31
N VAL A 36 1.55 0.51 -9.10
CA VAL A 36 1.46 -0.27 -7.87
C VAL A 36 0.22 0.13 -7.07
N ILE A 37 -0.64 -0.84 -6.80
CA ILE A 37 -1.86 -0.65 -5.99
C ILE A 37 -1.72 -1.44 -4.68
N GLY A 38 -1.92 -0.76 -3.56
CA GLY A 38 -1.99 -1.37 -2.24
C GLY A 38 -3.42 -1.71 -1.83
N ILE A 39 -3.64 -2.93 -1.34
CA ILE A 39 -4.90 -3.36 -0.74
C ILE A 39 -4.62 -3.73 0.71
N ALA A 40 -5.19 -2.98 1.66
CA ALA A 40 -5.00 -3.19 3.08
C ALA A 40 -6.28 -3.65 3.76
N GLY A 41 -6.17 -4.40 4.85
CA GLY A 41 -7.32 -4.64 5.72
C GLY A 41 -7.91 -3.32 6.23
N SER A 42 -7.06 -2.50 6.88
CA SER A 42 -7.41 -1.16 7.38
C SER A 42 -6.45 -0.08 6.88
N LEU A 43 -6.96 1.13 6.71
CA LEU A 43 -6.17 2.35 6.49
C LEU A 43 -6.33 3.29 7.69
N THR A 44 -5.29 4.04 8.00
CA THR A 44 -5.32 5.12 9.00
C THR A 44 -5.38 6.49 8.34
N ALA A 45 -5.69 7.55 9.10
CA ALA A 45 -5.85 8.90 8.56
C ALA A 45 -4.56 9.47 7.93
N ASP A 46 -3.40 8.98 8.35
CA ASP A 46 -2.07 9.34 7.87
C ASP A 46 -1.61 8.53 6.64
N VAL A 47 -2.47 7.67 6.07
CA VAL A 47 -2.14 6.81 4.91
C VAL A 47 -1.61 7.58 3.70
N GLY A 48 -1.95 8.86 3.53
CA GLY A 48 -1.53 9.67 2.38
C GLY A 48 -0.01 9.70 2.16
N VAL A 49 0.78 9.49 3.22
CA VAL A 49 2.25 9.41 3.13
C VAL A 49 2.72 8.30 2.20
N VAL A 50 1.98 7.19 2.07
CA VAL A 50 2.43 6.01 1.29
C VAL A 50 2.53 6.28 -0.21
N HIS A 51 1.80 7.29 -0.72
CA HIS A 51 1.93 7.73 -2.11
C HIS A 51 3.32 8.26 -2.43
N GLN A 52 3.97 8.90 -1.45
CA GLN A 52 5.35 9.37 -1.59
C GLN A 52 6.37 8.21 -1.65
N HIS A 53 5.94 7.00 -1.30
CA HIS A 53 6.78 5.80 -1.26
C HIS A 53 6.49 4.79 -2.38
N GLY A 54 5.79 5.23 -3.43
CA GLY A 54 5.66 4.48 -4.68
C GLY A 54 4.39 3.64 -4.81
N LEU A 55 3.44 3.76 -3.89
CA LEU A 55 2.08 3.24 -4.04
C LEU A 55 1.23 4.27 -4.80
N ASP A 56 0.78 3.95 -6.01
CA ASP A 56 0.00 4.89 -6.83
C ASP A 56 -1.44 5.02 -6.32
N ALA A 57 -1.99 3.95 -5.77
CA ALA A 57 -3.29 3.93 -5.12
C ALA A 57 -3.26 2.99 -3.92
N VAL A 58 -4.08 3.28 -2.90
CA VAL A 58 -4.28 2.40 -1.75
C VAL A 58 -5.76 2.32 -1.39
N PHE A 59 -6.24 1.11 -1.14
CA PHE A 59 -7.63 0.83 -0.80
C PHE A 59 -7.72 0.01 0.49
N SER A 60 -8.76 0.28 1.29
CA SER A 60 -9.13 -0.56 2.43
C SER A 60 -10.12 -1.62 1.98
N VAL A 61 -9.98 -2.85 2.48
CA VAL A 61 -10.99 -3.92 2.32
C VAL A 61 -12.14 -3.72 3.31
N LEU A 62 -11.85 -3.16 4.49
CA LEU A 62 -12.88 -2.83 5.46
C LEU A 62 -13.74 -1.65 4.98
N TYR A 63 -15.05 -1.89 4.94
CA TYR A 63 -16.07 -0.85 4.69
C TYR A 63 -16.71 -0.34 6.00
N THR A 64 -16.45 -1.01 7.14
CA THR A 64 -16.90 -0.65 8.50
C THR A 64 -15.92 -1.21 9.55
N ILE A 65 -15.87 -0.61 10.74
CA ILE A 65 -15.07 -1.08 11.88
C ILE A 65 -15.67 -2.40 12.40
N CYS A 66 -14.90 -3.50 12.41
CA CYS A 66 -15.25 -4.67 13.22
C CYS A 66 -15.04 -4.29 14.70
N THR A 67 -16.09 -3.80 15.36
CA THR A 67 -16.14 -3.71 16.82
C THR A 67 -16.60 -5.06 17.37
N PRO A 68 -16.09 -5.49 18.53
CA PRO A 68 -16.40 -6.79 19.11
C PRO A 68 -17.88 -6.95 19.47
#